data_AF-A0A2X2WIZ1-F1
#
_entry.id   AF-A0A2X2WIZ1-F1
#
_cell.length_a   1.000
_cell.length_b   1.000
_cell.length_c   1.000
_cell.angle_alpha   90.00
_cell.angle_beta   90.00
_cell.angle_gamma   90.00
#
_symmetry.space_group_name_H-M   'P 1'
#
loop_
_entity.id
_entity.type
_entity.pdbx_description
1 polymer ?
#
loop_
_entity_poly.entity_id
_entity_poly.type
_entity_poly.pdbx_seq_one_letter_code
_entity_poly.pdbx_strand_id
1 'polypeptide(L)' 'MDDATRQQHMQRVNPAVVLRNWLAQRAIASAEQGDMGELHQLHQVLRDPFADRDDDYVNRPPDWGKWLEVSCSS' A
#
# COMPACT_ATOMS: atom_id res chain seq x y z
N MET A 1 23.21 8.76 -19.88
CA MET A 1 21.85 9.03 -19.35
C MET A 1 22.01 10.03 -18.23
N ASP A 2 21.23 11.10 -18.26
CA ASP A 2 21.13 12.07 -17.16
C ASP A 2 20.37 11.43 -15.98
N ASP A 3 20.67 11.88 -14.77
CA ASP A 3 20.05 11.38 -13.54
C ASP A 3 18.54 11.64 -13.52
N ALA A 4 18.08 12.77 -14.07
CA ALA A 4 16.66 13.08 -14.18
C ALA A 4 15.92 12.04 -15.04
N THR A 5 16.51 11.66 -16.19
CA THR A 5 15.95 10.61 -17.05
C THR A 5 15.94 9.25 -16.35
N ARG A 6 17.02 8.90 -15.64
CA ARG A 6 17.09 7.64 -14.88
C ARG A 6 16.02 7.57 -13.80
N GLN A 7 15.82 8.65 -13.04
CA GLN A 7 14.80 8.72 -11.99
C GLN A 7 13.38 8.58 -12.55
N GLN A 8 13.05 9.26 -13.65
CA GLN A 8 11.74 9.11 -14.30
C GLN A 8 11.48 7.67 -14.76
N HIS A 9 12.49 6.99 -15.29
CA HIS A 9 12.35 5.57 -15.65
C HIS A 9 12.10 4.69 -14.42
N MET A 10 12.84 4.93 -13.32
CA MET A 10 12.67 4.17 -12.08
C MET A 10 11.30 4.38 -11.44
N GLN A 11 10.80 5.62 -11.39
CA GLN A 11 9.48 5.94 -10.80
C GLN A 11 8.32 5.28 -11.56
N ARG A 12 8.47 5.05 -12.87
CA ARG A 12 7.43 4.41 -13.69
C ARG A 12 7.34 2.90 -13.51
N VAL A 13 8.36 2.27 -12.94
CA VAL A 13 8.44 0.80 -12.78
C VAL A 13 8.49 0.36 -11.32
N ASN A 14 8.93 1.24 -10.42
CA ASN A 14 8.97 0.98 -8.98
C ASN A 14 7.74 1.62 -8.34
N PRO A 15 6.74 0.83 -7.92
CA PRO A 15 5.57 1.38 -7.25
C PRO A 15 5.97 1.97 -5.89
N ALA A 16 5.46 3.15 -5.58
CA ALA A 16 5.54 3.75 -4.26
C ALA A 16 4.71 2.94 -3.24
N VAL A 17 3.57 2.38 -3.67
CA VAL A 17 2.67 1.59 -2.81
C VAL A 17 2.44 0.19 -3.37
N VAL A 18 2.46 -0.80 -2.48
CA VAL A 18 2.05 -2.18 -2.77
C VAL A 18 1.02 -2.63 -1.74
N LEU A 19 0.10 -3.52 -2.13
CA LEU A 19 -0.87 -4.11 -1.21
C LEU A 19 -0.16 -5.04 -0.22
N ARG A 20 0.28 -4.48 0.91
CA ARG A 20 0.87 -5.23 2.02
C ARG A 20 -0.24 -5.85 2.87
N ASN A 21 0.02 -7.00 3.46
CA ASN A 21 -0.96 -7.73 4.28
C ASN A 21 -1.57 -6.87 5.40
N TRP A 22 -0.78 -6.04 6.07
CA TRP A 22 -1.29 -5.17 7.13
C TRP A 22 -2.22 -4.06 6.63
N LEU A 23 -2.05 -3.57 5.39
CA LEU A 23 -2.96 -2.60 4.76
C LEU A 23 -4.29 -3.27 4.44
N ALA A 24 -4.24 -4.50 3.92
CA ALA A 24 -5.45 -5.30 3.70
C ALA A 24 -6.18 -5.54 5.02
N GLN A 25 -5.46 -5.93 6.08
CA GLN A 25 -6.05 -6.18 7.40
C GLN A 25 -6.67 -4.92 8.00
N ARG A 26 -6.03 -3.75 7.84
CA ARG A 26 -6.58 -2.47 8.27
C ARG A 26 -7.90 -2.17 7.57
N ALA A 27 -7.95 -2.36 6.25
CA ALA A 27 -9.18 -2.17 5.47
C ALA A 27 -10.29 -3.15 5.87
N ILE A 28 -9.96 -4.43 6.11
CA ILE A 28 -10.91 -5.44 6.59
C ILE A 28 -11.46 -5.05 7.97
N ALA A 29 -10.59 -4.69 8.91
CA ALA A 29 -10.99 -4.33 10.28
C ALA A 29 -11.91 -3.09 10.31
N SER A 30 -11.63 -2.08 9.47
CA SER A 30 -12.52 -0.93 9.31
C SER A 30 -13.87 -1.33 8.70
N ALA A 31 -13.86 -2.17 7.65
CA ALA A 31 -15.08 -2.64 7.00
C ALA A 31 -15.96 -3.47 7.93
N GLU A 32 -15.37 -4.31 8.80
CA GLU A 32 -16.09 -5.08 9.83
C GLU A 32 -16.77 -4.18 10.87
N GLN A 33 -16.22 -2.99 11.10
CA GLN A 33 -16.82 -1.95 11.96
C GLN A 33 -17.88 -1.11 11.22
N GLY A 34 -18.15 -1.42 9.95
CA GLY A 34 -19.10 -0.71 9.10
C GLY A 34 -18.52 0.48 8.34
N ASP A 35 -17.21 0.73 8.45
CA ASP A 35 -16.52 1.81 7.74
C ASP A 35 -15.83 1.28 6.46
N MET A 36 -16.47 1.55 5.31
CA MET A 36 -15.93 1.19 4.00
C MET A 36 -14.98 2.26 3.41
N GLY A 37 -14.75 3.36 4.14
CA GLY A 37 -13.89 4.46 3.70
C GLY A 37 -12.44 4.02 3.49
N GLU A 38 -11.87 3.30 4.46
CA GLU A 38 -10.50 2.78 4.38
C GLU A 38 -10.30 1.84 3.18
N LEU A 39 -11.28 0.98 2.89
CA LEU A 39 -11.26 0.08 1.74
C LEU A 39 -11.28 0.88 0.42
N HIS A 40 -12.15 1.89 0.32
CA HIS A 40 -12.22 2.75 -0.86
C HIS A 40 -10.92 3.51 -1.08
N GLN A 41 -10.33 4.04 -0.01
CA GLN A 41 -9.08 4.79 -0.07
C GLN A 41 -7.91 3.89 -0.48
N LEU A 42 -7.79 2.69 0.12
CA LEU A 42 -6.80 1.69 -0.28
C LEU A 42 -6.97 1.30 -1.77
N HIS A 43 -8.21 1.09 -2.22
CA HIS A 43 -8.47 0.79 -3.62
C HIS A 43 -8.07 1.95 -4.55
N GLN A 44 -8.34 3.20 -4.18
CA GLN A 44 -7.90 4.36 -4.96
C GLN A 44 -6.38 4.46 -5.03
N VAL A 45 -5.67 4.21 -3.93
CA VAL A 45 -4.20 4.22 -3.89
C VAL A 45 -3.62 3.18 -4.84
N LEU A 46 -4.18 1.97 -4.84
CA LEU A 46 -3.70 0.87 -5.68
C LEU A 46 -3.98 1.05 -7.18
N ARG A 47 -4.88 1.97 -7.55
CA ARG A 47 -5.14 2.33 -8.97
C ARG A 47 -4.01 3.14 -9.59
N ASP A 48 -3.25 3.88 -8.77
CA ASP A 48 -2.09 4.64 -9.22
C ASP A 48 -0.91 4.42 -8.25
N PRO A 49 -0.29 3.22 -8.26
CA PRO A 49 0.71 2.83 -7.29
C PRO A 49 2.08 3.48 -7.53
N PHE A 50 2.28 4.14 -8.68
CA PHE A 50 3.53 4.79 -9.07
C PHE A 50 3.54 6.30 -8.80
N ALA A 51 2.38 6.89 -8.50
CA ALA A 51 2.30 8.28 -8.09
C ALA A 51 3.10 8.49 -6.80
N ASP A 52 3.78 9.64 -6.72
CA ASP A 52 4.40 10.10 -5.48
C ASP A 52 3.31 10.39 -4.45
N ARG A 53 3.53 9.95 -3.20
CA ARG A 53 2.57 10.08 -2.11
C ARG A 53 3.29 10.37 -0.80
N ASP A 54 2.67 11.24 -0.01
CA ASP A 54 3.10 11.59 1.35
C ASP A 54 2.20 10.97 2.44
N ASP A 55 1.33 10.02 2.06
CA ASP A 55 0.37 9.40 2.98
C ASP A 55 0.89 8.13 3.65
N ASP A 56 0.17 7.65 4.67
CA ASP A 56 0.60 6.51 5.48
C ASP A 56 0.65 5.17 4.73
N TYR A 57 0.23 5.11 3.46
CA TYR A 57 0.27 3.89 2.65
C TYR A 57 1.69 3.54 2.18
N VAL A 58 2.60 4.52 2.10
CA VAL A 58 4.03 4.28 1.80
C VAL A 58 4.85 3.94 3.05
N ASN A 59 4.27 4.13 4.24
CA ASN A 59 4.95 3.90 5.50
C ASN A 59 5.21 2.41 5.77
N ARG A 60 6.25 2.15 6.56
CA ARG A 60 6.59 0.79 6.99
C ARG A 60 5.47 0.21 7.86
N PRO A 61 5.27 -1.12 7.84
CA PRO A 61 4.28 -1.77 8.68
C PRO A 61 4.48 -1.37 10.15
N PRO A 62 3.39 -1.05 10.87
CA PRO A 62 3.43 -0.88 12.32
C PRO A 62 3.86 -2.19 13.00
N ASP A 63 4.29 -2.13 14.26
CA ASP A 63 4.89 -3.28 14.95
C ASP A 63 3.98 -4.51 15.03
N TRP A 64 2.65 -4.32 15.11
CA TRP A 64 1.67 -5.41 15.05
C TRP A 64 1.56 -6.05 13.65
N GLY A 65 1.83 -5.28 12.59
CA GLY A 65 1.76 -5.74 11.19
C GLY A 65 2.98 -6.56 10.77
N LYS A 66 4.08 -6.51 11.53
CA LYS A 66 5.29 -7.33 11.29
C LYS A 66 5.07 -8.81 11.58
N TRP A 67 4.12 -9.14 12.44
CA TRP A 67 3.79 -10.50 12.89
C TRP A 67 2.53 -11.06 12.25
N LEU A 68 1.96 -10.35 11.26
CA LEU A 68 0.77 -10.80 10.56
C LEU A 68 1.14 -11.93 9.59
N GLU A 69 1.29 -13.15 10.11
CA GLU A 69 1.30 -14.36 9.29
C GLU A 69 -0.08 -14.53 8.68
N VAL A 70 -0.21 -14.12 7.41
CA VAL A 70 -1.34 -14.53 6.59
C VAL A 70 -1.12 -16.00 6.29
N SER A 71 -1.66 -16.85 7.16
CA SER A 71 -1.73 -18.29 6.94
C SER A 71 -2.70 -18.54 5.80
N CYS A 72 -2.19 -18.51 4.57
CA CYS A 72 -2.87 -19.18 3.46
C CYS A 72 -2.73 -20.68 3.70
N SER A 73 -3.59 -21.26 4.55
CA SER A 73 -3.76 -22.71 4.58
C SER A 73 -4.29 -23.14 3.21
N SER A 74 -3.44 -23.86 2.48
CA SER A 74 -3.68 -24.47 1.16
C SER A 74 -4.92 -25.37 1.12
#